data_AF-A0A947QXX3-F1
#
_entry.id   AF-A0A947QXX3-F1
#
_cell.length_a   1.000
_cell.length_b   1.000
_cell.length_c   1.000
_cell.angle_alpha   90.00
_cell.angle_beta   90.00
_cell.angle_gamma   90.00
#
_symmetry.space_group_name_H-M   'P 1'
#
loop_
_entity.id
_entity.type
_entity.pdbx_description
1 polymer ?
#
loop_
_entity_poly.entity_id
_entity_poly.type
_entity_poly.pdbx_seq_one_letter_code
_entity_poly.pdbx_strand_id
1 'polypeptide(L)'
;MLQLQVSSHAAQGKLTAANEFPPSWKDMYELEKITNEWLCKFLRERRRVANELGIAPRLTDTLDRFLRTDRPEHIDDPEFPAKGKLKIVGALHLLNRLILSYHRYSRLLEPLICMVAARYKRPARLLELGSGSGGFAHELARLADQKGLPVEVTGSDYIPEYVKTAANTAKSRSLNVKYILMNAFDMNYIEKDSFDIVLILKVCIISHMVKLP
;
A
#
# COMPACT_ATOMS: atom_id res chain seq x y z
N MET A 1 0.13 18.27 -7.15
CA MET A 1 1.10 17.16 -7.27
C MET A 1 2.20 17.42 -8.30
N LEU A 2 1.94 18.12 -9.41
CA LEU A 2 2.95 18.42 -10.44
C LEU A 2 4.19 19.17 -9.92
N GLN A 3 4.02 20.14 -9.02
CA GLN A 3 5.14 20.89 -8.44
C GLN A 3 6.06 20.04 -7.55
N LEU A 4 5.49 19.10 -6.78
CA LEU A 4 6.25 18.11 -6.03
C LEU A 4 6.98 17.15 -6.97
N GLN A 5 6.40 16.78 -8.12
CA GLN A 5 7.08 15.94 -9.11
C GLN A 5 8.28 16.66 -9.72
N VAL A 6 8.16 17.93 -10.07
CA VAL A 6 9.27 18.72 -10.65
C VAL A 6 10.43 18.83 -9.67
N SER A 7 10.17 19.23 -8.41
CA SER A 7 11.22 19.32 -7.40
C SER A 7 11.82 17.95 -7.05
N SER A 8 11.00 16.88 -7.06
CA SER A 8 11.45 15.51 -6.83
C SER A 8 12.37 15.00 -7.94
N HIS A 9 12.01 15.18 -9.21
CA HIS A 9 12.83 14.75 -10.34
C HIS A 9 14.17 15.49 -10.38
N ALA A 10 14.18 16.81 -10.17
CA ALA A 10 15.41 17.58 -10.14
C ALA A 10 16.31 17.17 -8.95
N ALA A 11 15.74 16.90 -7.77
CA ALA A 11 16.51 16.40 -6.62
C ALA A 11 17.08 15.00 -6.85
N GLN A 12 16.30 14.10 -7.46
CA GLN A 12 16.77 12.77 -7.83
C GLN A 12 17.93 12.85 -8.83
N GLY A 13 17.83 13.71 -9.86
CA GLY A 13 18.89 13.92 -10.83
C GLY A 13 20.20 14.41 -10.19
N LYS A 14 20.12 15.36 -9.26
CA LYS A 14 21.30 15.85 -8.52
C LYS A 14 21.94 14.77 -7.65
N LEU A 15 21.14 13.94 -6.98
CA LEU A 15 21.67 12.91 -6.07
C LEU A 15 22.24 11.69 -6.78
N THR A 16 21.64 11.29 -7.91
CA THR A 16 22.14 10.20 -8.76
C THR A 16 23.41 10.60 -9.50
N ALA A 17 23.57 11.87 -9.87
CA ALA A 17 24.82 12.36 -10.43
C ALA A 17 25.96 12.43 -9.40
N ALA A 18 25.64 12.54 -8.10
CA ALA A 18 26.62 12.73 -7.03
C ALA A 18 26.97 11.46 -6.24
N ASN A 19 26.20 10.37 -6.37
CA ASN A 19 26.39 9.14 -5.61
C ASN A 19 26.06 7.91 -6.46
N GLU A 20 26.65 6.77 -6.10
CA GLU A 20 26.27 5.48 -6.65
C GLU A 20 24.84 5.12 -6.19
N PHE A 21 23.94 4.87 -7.15
CA PHE A 21 22.56 4.47 -6.88
C PHE A 21 22.15 3.30 -7.79
N PRO A 22 21.57 2.22 -7.21
CA PRO A 22 21.43 1.97 -5.79
C PRO A 22 22.78 1.56 -5.15
N PRO A 23 23.10 1.99 -3.93
CA PRO A 23 24.29 1.53 -3.20
C PRO A 23 24.19 0.02 -2.92
N SER A 24 25.32 -0.66 -2.74
CA SER A 24 25.35 -2.07 -2.32
C SER A 24 24.95 -2.23 -0.84
N TRP A 25 24.25 -3.32 -0.50
CA TRP A 25 23.95 -3.74 0.87
C TRP A 25 24.15 -5.26 1.02
N LYS A 26 24.34 -5.74 2.26
CA LYS A 26 24.60 -7.15 2.57
C LYS A 26 23.41 -7.86 3.23
N ASP A 27 22.65 -7.15 4.04
CA ASP A 27 21.50 -7.69 4.77
C ASP A 27 20.32 -6.71 4.83
N MET A 28 19.21 -7.15 5.42
CA MET A 28 17.97 -6.37 5.50
C MET A 28 18.12 -5.12 6.39
N TYR A 29 18.91 -5.23 7.47
CA TYR A 29 19.13 -4.11 8.38
C TYR A 29 19.97 -3.01 7.72
N GLU A 30 21.01 -3.39 6.98
CA GLU A 30 21.81 -2.48 6.19
C GLU A 30 20.99 -1.84 5.07
N LEU A 31 20.13 -2.60 4.39
CA LEU A 31 19.21 -2.06 3.39
C LEU A 31 18.26 -1.01 3.99
N GLU A 32 17.65 -1.31 5.13
CA GLU A 32 16.75 -0.38 5.83
C GLU A 32 17.48 0.91 6.21
N LYS A 33 18.67 0.79 6.82
CA LYS A 33 19.50 1.93 7.21
C LYS A 33 19.88 2.79 6.01
N ILE A 34 20.40 2.17 4.95
CA ILE A 34 20.79 2.86 3.71
C ILE A 34 19.58 3.56 3.07
N THR A 35 18.43 2.89 3.01
CA THR A 35 17.19 3.45 2.47
C THR A 35 16.74 4.67 3.27
N ASN A 36 16.79 4.60 4.60
CA ASN A 36 16.44 5.71 5.49
C ASN A 36 17.38 6.91 5.31
N GLU A 37 18.69 6.66 5.21
CA GLU A 37 19.69 7.71 4.95
C GLU A 37 19.47 8.36 3.57
N TRP A 38 19.23 7.56 2.54
CA TRP A 38 18.94 8.04 1.19
C TRP A 38 17.66 8.85 1.12
N LEU A 39 16.59 8.37 1.76
CA LEU A 39 15.33 9.08 1.87
C LEU A 39 15.54 10.45 2.54
N CYS A 40 16.30 10.50 3.65
CA CYS A 40 16.64 11.76 4.31
C CYS A 40 17.42 12.71 3.40
N LYS A 41 18.43 12.22 2.68
CA LYS A 41 19.21 13.02 1.70
C LYS A 41 18.31 13.55 0.58
N PHE A 42 17.48 12.69 0.01
CA PHE A 42 16.50 13.04 -1.03
C PHE A 42 15.57 14.16 -0.59
N LEU A 43 14.99 14.05 0.61
CA LEU A 43 14.05 15.04 1.12
C LEU A 43 14.73 16.40 1.43
N ARG A 44 15.99 16.39 1.86
CA ARG A 44 16.78 17.62 2.03
C ARG A 44 17.05 18.30 0.68
N GLU A 45 17.47 17.53 -0.32
CA GLU A 45 17.75 18.07 -1.64
C GLU A 45 16.47 18.55 -2.34
N ARG A 46 15.36 17.81 -2.22
CA ARG A 46 14.05 18.24 -2.73
C ARG A 46 13.62 19.58 -2.13
N ARG A 47 13.88 19.82 -0.84
CA ARG A 47 13.62 21.12 -0.22
C ARG A 47 14.49 22.22 -0.84
N ARG A 48 15.79 21.95 -1.02
CA ARG A 48 16.72 22.91 -1.61
C ARG A 48 16.25 23.31 -3.00
N VAL A 49 15.93 22.33 -3.84
CA VAL A 49 15.36 22.52 -5.17
C VAL A 49 14.02 23.26 -5.11
N ALA A 50 13.11 22.91 -4.19
CA ALA A 50 11.83 23.59 -4.03
C ALA A 50 12.00 25.07 -3.66
N ASN A 51 13.00 25.42 -2.85
CA ASN A 51 13.33 26.81 -2.54
C ASN A 51 13.91 27.56 -3.74
N GLU A 52 14.72 26.88 -4.58
CA GLU A 52 15.30 27.43 -5.82
C GLU A 52 14.21 27.67 -6.89
N LEU A 53 13.18 26.81 -6.97
CA LEU A 53 12.10 26.89 -7.96
C LEU A 53 10.98 27.89 -7.62
N GLY A 54 10.96 28.45 -6.41
CA GLY A 54 10.06 29.54 -6.02
C GLY A 54 8.99 29.18 -4.97
N ILE A 55 8.03 30.10 -4.78
CA ILE A 55 7.12 30.09 -3.62
C ILE A 55 6.17 28.89 -3.63
N ALA A 56 5.59 28.55 -4.78
CA ALA A 56 4.58 27.49 -4.84
C ALA A 56 5.17 26.08 -4.55
N PRO A 57 6.29 25.64 -5.15
CA PRO A 57 6.96 24.41 -4.75
C PRO A 57 7.35 24.37 -3.27
N ARG A 58 7.84 25.49 -2.71
CA ARG A 58 8.18 25.61 -1.29
C ARG A 58 6.97 25.41 -0.37
N LEU A 59 5.80 25.98 -0.71
CA LEU A 59 4.56 25.76 0.05
C LEU A 59 4.15 24.29 0.01
N THR A 60 4.23 23.64 -1.16
CA THR A 60 3.88 22.22 -1.28
C THR A 60 4.82 21.31 -0.50
N ASP A 61 6.14 21.58 -0.47
CA ASP A 61 7.09 20.81 0.36
C ASP A 61 6.87 21.05 1.87
N THR A 62 6.46 22.27 2.25
CA THR A 62 6.15 22.60 3.64
C THR A 62 4.90 21.86 4.11
N LEU A 63 3.85 21.82 3.28
CA LEU A 63 2.64 21.04 3.55
C LEU A 63 2.95 19.55 3.63
N ASP A 64 3.70 19.01 2.66
CA ASP A 64 4.14 17.61 2.67
C ASP A 64 4.83 17.25 3.99
N ARG A 65 5.78 18.09 4.42
CA ARG A 65 6.51 17.89 5.69
C ARG A 65 5.65 18.04 6.93
N PHE A 66 4.70 18.97 6.94
CA PHE A 66 3.78 19.10 8.07
C PHE A 66 2.92 17.86 8.23
N LEU A 67 2.50 17.28 7.11
CA LEU A 67 1.84 15.99 7.04
C LEU A 67 2.79 14.82 7.26
N ARG A 68 4.08 15.08 7.54
CA ARG A 68 5.12 14.07 7.65
C ARG A 68 5.59 13.83 9.09
N THR A 69 5.46 12.60 9.62
CA THR A 69 5.96 12.21 10.96
C THR A 69 7.22 11.34 10.94
N ASP A 70 8.38 11.84 11.36
CA ASP A 70 9.61 11.02 11.44
C ASP A 70 9.59 10.04 12.66
N ARG A 71 8.40 9.55 13.04
CA ARG A 71 8.21 8.61 14.17
C ARG A 71 8.48 7.18 13.68
N PRO A 72 8.94 6.27 14.55
CA PRO A 72 9.13 4.87 14.20
C PRO A 72 7.86 4.23 13.63
N GLU A 73 8.04 3.39 12.61
CA GLU A 73 6.96 2.64 11.99
C GLU A 73 6.57 1.44 12.89
N HIS A 74 5.50 1.61 13.66
CA HIS A 74 5.03 0.60 14.61
C HIS A 74 4.31 -0.61 13.98
N ILE A 75 4.03 -0.58 12.67
CA ILE A 75 3.30 -1.68 12.02
C ILE A 75 4.18 -2.94 11.93
N ASP A 76 5.48 -2.74 11.67
CA ASP A 76 6.47 -3.80 11.51
C ASP A 76 7.17 -4.17 12.83
N ASP A 77 7.02 -3.34 13.87
CA ASP A 77 7.58 -3.59 15.21
C ASP A 77 6.90 -4.83 15.86
N PRO A 78 7.62 -5.94 16.10
CA PRO A 78 7.04 -7.16 16.67
C PRO A 78 6.59 -6.97 18.14
N GLU A 79 7.16 -6.02 18.87
CA GLU A 79 6.81 -5.76 20.27
C GLU A 79 5.58 -4.85 20.39
N PHE A 80 5.19 -4.18 19.30
CA PHE A 80 4.03 -3.28 19.32
C PHE A 80 2.70 -4.07 19.39
N PRO A 81 1.79 -3.75 20.32
CA PRO A 81 0.57 -4.52 20.52
C PRO A 81 -0.32 -4.62 19.26
N ALA A 82 -0.82 -5.82 18.94
CA ALA A 82 -1.68 -6.07 17.78
C ALA A 82 -2.90 -5.14 17.72
N LYS A 83 -3.49 -4.78 18.88
CA LYS A 83 -4.60 -3.81 18.97
C LYS A 83 -4.19 -2.41 18.49
N GLY A 84 -2.95 -2.00 18.76
CA GLY A 84 -2.39 -0.76 18.26
C GLY A 84 -2.20 -0.81 16.74
N LYS A 85 -1.64 -1.91 16.23
CA LYS A 85 -1.47 -2.12 14.79
C LYS A 85 -2.79 -2.08 14.03
N LEU A 86 -3.83 -2.73 14.56
CA LEU A 86 -5.18 -2.69 13.99
C LEU A 86 -5.76 -1.25 13.93
N LYS A 87 -5.47 -0.38 14.91
CA LYS A 87 -5.87 1.03 14.84
C LYS A 87 -5.16 1.77 13.71
N ILE A 88 -3.87 1.52 13.52
CA ILE A 88 -3.08 2.12 12.43
C ILE A 88 -3.63 1.68 11.07
N VAL A 89 -3.83 0.37 10.90
CA VAL A 89 -4.41 -0.21 9.68
C VAL A 89 -5.82 0.34 9.43
N GLY A 90 -6.66 0.45 10.46
CA GLY A 90 -7.99 1.05 10.36
C GLY A 90 -7.98 2.52 9.93
N ALA A 91 -7.08 3.33 10.49
CA ALA A 91 -6.89 4.73 10.08
C ALA A 91 -6.43 4.83 8.62
N LEU A 92 -5.55 3.93 8.19
CA LEU A 92 -5.09 3.85 6.80
C LEU A 92 -6.23 3.49 5.84
N HIS A 93 -7.10 2.55 6.22
CA HIS A 93 -8.29 2.21 5.45
C HIS A 93 -9.24 3.42 5.31
N LEU A 94 -9.44 4.19 6.37
CA LEU A 94 -10.24 5.41 6.32
C LEU A 94 -9.63 6.42 5.34
N LEU A 95 -8.32 6.68 5.44
CA LEU A 95 -7.61 7.58 4.53
C LEU A 95 -7.78 7.14 3.07
N ASN A 96 -7.54 5.86 2.78
CA ASN A 96 -7.68 5.30 1.44
C ASN A 96 -9.09 5.47 0.86
N ARG A 97 -10.12 5.32 1.70
CA ARG A 97 -11.51 5.58 1.29
C ARG A 97 -11.73 7.06 1.00
N LEU A 98 -11.23 7.95 1.86
CA LEU A 98 -11.36 9.41 1.69
C LEU A 98 -10.71 9.90 0.40
N ILE A 99 -9.53 9.37 0.04
CA ILE A 99 -8.83 9.75 -1.19
C ILE A 99 -9.26 8.91 -2.41
N LEU A 100 -10.27 8.05 -2.25
CA LEU A 100 -10.84 7.17 -3.29
C LEU A 100 -9.80 6.22 -3.92
N SER A 101 -8.74 5.87 -3.18
CA SER A 101 -7.69 4.95 -3.67
C SER A 101 -8.29 3.63 -4.13
N TYR A 102 -9.14 3.02 -3.30
CA TYR A 102 -9.74 1.73 -3.62
C TYR A 102 -10.62 1.78 -4.87
N HIS A 103 -11.41 2.85 -5.03
CA HIS A 103 -12.21 3.04 -6.24
C HIS A 103 -11.34 3.13 -7.50
N ARG A 104 -10.21 3.86 -7.43
CA ARG A 104 -9.26 3.97 -8.54
C ARG A 104 -8.61 2.62 -8.86
N TYR A 105 -8.18 1.87 -7.84
CA TYR A 105 -7.60 0.54 -8.03
C TYR A 105 -8.60 -0.44 -8.62
N SER A 106 -9.84 -0.48 -8.12
CA SER A 106 -10.90 -1.34 -8.68
C SER A 106 -11.19 -0.99 -10.14
N ARG A 107 -11.25 0.30 -10.50
CA ARG A 107 -11.45 0.73 -11.89
C ARG A 107 -10.29 0.33 -12.80
N LEU A 108 -9.06 0.31 -12.31
CA LEU A 108 -7.89 -0.17 -13.06
C LEU A 108 -7.92 -1.68 -13.27
N LEU A 109 -8.43 -2.44 -12.29
CA LEU A 109 -8.51 -3.90 -12.35
C LEU A 109 -9.72 -4.41 -13.13
N GLU A 110 -10.80 -3.64 -13.23
CA GLU A 110 -12.05 -4.02 -13.88
C GLU A 110 -11.86 -4.59 -15.30
N PRO A 111 -11.09 -3.95 -16.21
CA PRO A 111 -10.82 -4.54 -17.53
C PRO A 111 -10.08 -5.88 -17.47
N LEU A 112 -9.13 -6.04 -16.54
CA LEU A 112 -8.35 -7.26 -16.37
C LEU A 112 -9.24 -8.40 -15.84
N ILE A 113 -10.10 -8.11 -14.86
CA ILE A 113 -11.09 -9.03 -14.32
C ILE A 113 -12.00 -9.55 -15.45
N CYS A 114 -12.57 -8.64 -16.25
CA CYS A 114 -13.46 -9.02 -17.35
C CYS A 114 -12.73 -9.85 -18.41
N MET A 115 -11.49 -9.48 -18.75
CA MET A 115 -10.66 -10.21 -19.71
C MET A 115 -10.37 -11.65 -19.24
N VAL A 116 -9.96 -11.82 -17.99
CA VAL A 116 -9.69 -13.13 -17.39
C VAL A 116 -10.97 -13.96 -17.34
N ALA A 117 -12.07 -13.35 -16.89
CA ALA A 117 -13.36 -14.06 -16.80
C ALA A 117 -13.85 -14.54 -18.17
N ALA A 118 -13.71 -13.71 -19.21
CA ALA A 118 -14.04 -14.09 -20.58
C ALA A 118 -13.15 -15.22 -21.11
N ARG A 119 -11.84 -15.16 -20.82
CA ARG A 119 -10.86 -16.18 -21.26
C ARG A 119 -11.15 -17.55 -20.64
N TYR A 120 -11.46 -17.60 -19.35
CA TYR A 120 -11.66 -18.86 -18.62
C TYR A 120 -13.13 -19.27 -18.48
N LYS A 121 -14.08 -18.45 -18.97
CA LYS A 121 -15.53 -18.67 -18.90
C LYS A 121 -16.07 -18.93 -17.49
N ARG A 122 -15.48 -18.26 -16.49
CA ARG A 122 -15.88 -18.29 -15.07
C ARG A 122 -15.44 -16.99 -14.39
N PRO A 123 -15.93 -16.65 -13.19
CA PRO A 123 -15.39 -15.53 -12.42
C PRO A 123 -13.87 -15.60 -12.27
N ALA A 124 -13.21 -14.44 -12.37
CA ALA A 124 -11.78 -14.32 -12.11
C ALA A 124 -11.50 -14.54 -10.61
N ARG A 125 -10.56 -15.42 -10.28
CA ARG A 125 -10.14 -15.67 -8.89
C ARG A 125 -9.00 -14.71 -8.57
N LEU A 126 -9.28 -13.74 -7.71
CA LEU A 126 -8.34 -12.70 -7.32
C LEU A 126 -7.83 -12.93 -5.89
N LEU A 127 -6.50 -12.88 -5.73
CA LEU A 127 -5.83 -12.90 -4.43
C LEU A 127 -5.22 -11.53 -4.14
N GLU A 128 -5.57 -10.92 -3.00
CA GLU A 128 -4.83 -9.79 -2.43
C GLU A 128 -3.80 -10.31 -1.41
N LEU A 129 -2.51 -10.08 -1.69
CA LEU A 129 -1.40 -10.37 -0.78
C LEU A 129 -1.18 -9.22 0.20
N GLY A 130 -1.15 -9.52 1.50
CA GLY A 130 -0.95 -8.50 2.54
C GLY A 130 -2.14 -7.54 2.65
N SER A 131 -3.35 -8.11 2.64
CA SER A 131 -4.63 -7.38 2.68
C SER A 131 -4.89 -6.66 4.01
N GLY A 132 -4.08 -6.89 5.05
CA GLY A 132 -4.30 -6.33 6.38
C GLY A 132 -5.68 -6.70 6.92
N SER A 133 -6.41 -5.71 7.44
CA SER A 133 -7.79 -5.92 7.90
C SER A 133 -8.84 -5.88 6.79
N GLY A 134 -8.43 -5.97 5.52
CA GLY A 134 -9.32 -6.25 4.40
C GLY A 134 -9.85 -5.05 3.62
N GLY A 135 -9.33 -3.84 3.82
CA GLY A 135 -9.92 -2.62 3.28
C GLY A 135 -10.16 -2.62 1.76
N PHE A 136 -9.18 -3.03 0.96
CA PHE A 136 -9.36 -3.10 -0.50
C PHE A 136 -10.22 -4.29 -0.91
N ALA A 137 -9.91 -5.51 -0.45
CA ALA A 137 -10.73 -6.70 -0.73
C ALA A 137 -12.22 -6.51 -0.40
N HIS A 138 -12.56 -5.85 0.72
CA HIS A 138 -13.95 -5.51 1.07
C HIS A 138 -14.58 -4.56 0.05
N GLU A 139 -13.86 -3.52 -0.35
CA GLU A 139 -14.36 -2.54 -1.31
C GLU A 139 -14.51 -3.13 -2.71
N LEU A 140 -13.58 -3.98 -3.15
CA LEU A 140 -13.68 -4.69 -4.41
C LEU A 140 -14.86 -5.66 -4.41
N ALA A 141 -15.07 -6.43 -3.34
CA ALA A 141 -16.22 -7.32 -3.21
C ALA A 141 -17.55 -6.55 -3.26
N ARG A 142 -17.62 -5.40 -2.58
CA ARG A 142 -18.79 -4.51 -2.62
C ARG A 142 -19.05 -3.97 -4.03
N LEU A 143 -18.01 -3.53 -4.73
CA LEU A 143 -18.12 -3.03 -6.10
C LEU A 143 -18.47 -4.13 -7.09
N ALA A 144 -17.95 -5.34 -6.87
CA ALA A 144 -18.27 -6.51 -7.68
C ALA A 144 -19.75 -6.86 -7.59
N ASP A 145 -20.32 -6.87 -6.39
CA ASP A 145 -21.75 -7.07 -6.17
C ASP A 145 -22.59 -5.96 -6.84
N GLN A 146 -22.22 -4.70 -6.63
CA GLN A 146 -22.96 -3.55 -7.19
C GLN A 146 -22.95 -3.47 -8.71
N LYS A 147 -21.86 -3.88 -9.35
CA LYS A 147 -21.68 -3.78 -10.81
C LYS A 147 -21.87 -5.12 -11.53
N GLY A 148 -22.07 -6.22 -10.80
CA GLY A 148 -22.05 -7.57 -11.36
C GLY A 148 -20.68 -7.95 -11.96
N LEU A 149 -19.57 -7.52 -11.34
CA LEU A 149 -18.24 -7.92 -11.83
C LEU A 149 -18.01 -9.42 -11.57
N PRO A 150 -17.57 -10.19 -12.58
CA PRO A 150 -17.35 -11.62 -12.45
C PRO A 150 -16.01 -11.89 -11.74
N VAL A 151 -15.95 -11.68 -10.42
CA VAL A 151 -14.74 -11.88 -9.61
C VAL A 151 -15.05 -12.57 -8.28
N GLU A 152 -14.19 -13.51 -7.90
CA GLU A 152 -14.11 -14.09 -6.57
C GLU A 152 -12.90 -13.50 -5.85
N VAL A 153 -13.15 -12.79 -4.74
CA VAL A 153 -12.10 -12.07 -4.01
C VAL A 153 -11.64 -12.90 -2.82
N THR A 154 -10.32 -13.12 -2.74
CA THR A 154 -9.64 -13.72 -1.58
C THR A 154 -8.62 -12.72 -1.04
N GLY A 155 -8.75 -12.33 0.23
CA GLY A 155 -7.73 -11.59 0.95
C GLY A 155 -6.82 -12.52 1.72
N SER A 156 -5.55 -12.15 1.85
CA SER A 156 -4.58 -12.90 2.65
C SER A 156 -3.71 -11.99 3.48
N ASP A 157 -3.23 -12.50 4.61
CA ASP A 157 -2.22 -11.84 5.44
C ASP A 157 -1.49 -12.90 6.27
N TYR A 158 -0.28 -12.59 6.76
CA TYR A 158 0.49 -13.50 7.61
C TYR A 158 0.18 -13.29 9.10
N ILE A 159 -0.49 -12.18 9.46
CA ILE A 159 -0.89 -11.87 10.84
C ILE A 159 -2.30 -12.44 11.10
N PRO A 160 -2.47 -13.44 12.00
CA PRO A 160 -3.77 -14.07 12.25
C PRO A 160 -4.87 -13.10 12.70
N GLU A 161 -4.53 -12.08 13.48
CA GLU A 161 -5.46 -11.07 13.97
C GLU A 161 -6.05 -10.24 12.84
N TYR A 162 -5.27 -9.97 11.79
CA TYR A 162 -5.71 -9.23 10.61
C TYR A 162 -6.72 -10.04 9.82
N VAL A 163 -6.38 -11.29 9.50
CA VAL A 163 -7.26 -12.26 8.81
C VAL A 163 -8.57 -12.42 9.56
N LYS A 164 -8.51 -12.62 10.88
CA LYS A 164 -9.71 -12.76 11.73
C LYS A 164 -10.57 -11.50 11.72
N THR A 165 -9.95 -10.32 11.85
CA THR A 165 -10.67 -9.03 11.82
C THR A 165 -11.32 -8.78 10.47
N ALA A 166 -10.61 -9.09 9.38
CA ALA A 166 -11.09 -8.91 8.02
C ALA A 166 -12.25 -9.85 7.69
N ALA A 167 -12.15 -11.13 8.09
CA ALA A 167 -13.21 -12.13 7.92
C ALA A 167 -14.47 -11.77 8.72
N ASN A 168 -14.31 -11.33 9.97
CA ASN A 168 -15.44 -10.88 10.80
C ASN A 168 -16.14 -9.65 10.21
N THR A 169 -15.35 -8.71 9.67
CA THR A 169 -15.87 -7.51 9.01
C THR A 169 -16.59 -7.84 7.70
N ALA A 170 -16.06 -8.77 6.92
CA ALA A 170 -16.74 -9.26 5.72
C ALA A 170 -18.08 -9.90 6.05
N LYS A 171 -18.11 -10.77 7.07
CA LYS A 171 -19.34 -11.43 7.54
C LYS A 171 -20.37 -10.42 8.04
N SER A 172 -19.97 -9.45 8.87
CA SER A 172 -20.90 -8.45 9.42
C SER A 172 -21.48 -7.52 8.34
N ARG A 173 -20.78 -7.36 7.22
CA ARG A 173 -21.21 -6.57 6.06
C ARG A 173 -21.81 -7.42 4.93
N SER A 174 -21.96 -8.73 5.13
CA SER A 174 -22.43 -9.67 4.10
C SER A 174 -21.66 -9.57 2.78
N LEU A 175 -20.35 -9.34 2.84
CA LEU A 175 -19.48 -9.25 1.66
C LEU A 175 -19.04 -10.64 1.21
N ASN A 176 -19.13 -10.92 -0.09
CA ASN A 176 -18.63 -12.16 -0.68
C ASN A 176 -17.11 -12.11 -0.89
N VAL A 177 -16.36 -12.33 0.18
CA VAL A 177 -14.90 -12.36 0.18
C VAL A 177 -14.40 -13.43 1.14
N LYS A 178 -13.38 -14.18 0.72
CA LYS A 178 -12.73 -15.21 1.53
C LYS A 178 -11.43 -14.65 2.12
N TYR A 179 -11.04 -15.16 3.29
CA TYR A 179 -9.79 -14.78 3.92
C TYR A 179 -8.98 -16.03 4.29
N ILE A 180 -7.70 -16.01 3.96
CA ILE A 180 -6.76 -17.08 4.26
C ILE A 180 -5.54 -16.54 5.01
N LEU A 181 -5.04 -17.30 5.99
CA LEU A 181 -3.75 -17.03 6.62
C LEU A 181 -2.67 -17.49 5.66
N MET A 182 -1.76 -16.60 5.29
CA MET A 182 -0.79 -16.88 4.25
C MET A 182 0.49 -16.09 4.44
N ASN A 183 1.62 -16.77 4.38
CA ASN A 183 2.93 -16.14 4.35
C ASN A 183 3.36 -15.94 2.89
N ALA A 184 3.55 -14.70 2.44
CA ALA A 184 3.99 -14.43 1.07
C ALA A 184 5.40 -14.96 0.75
N PHE A 185 6.22 -15.26 1.76
CA PHE A 185 7.54 -15.87 1.61
C PHE A 185 7.51 -17.40 1.50
N ASP A 186 6.38 -18.03 1.85
CA ASP A 186 6.18 -19.47 1.73
C ASP A 186 4.76 -19.75 1.21
N MET A 187 4.66 -20.08 -0.07
CA MET A 187 3.40 -20.32 -0.77
C MET A 187 3.28 -21.76 -1.29
N ASN A 188 4.11 -22.68 -0.77
CA ASN A 188 4.17 -24.07 -1.26
C ASN A 188 2.86 -24.86 -1.04
N TYR A 189 1.98 -24.39 -0.16
CA TYR A 189 0.66 -24.98 0.12
C TYR A 189 -0.46 -24.42 -0.76
N ILE A 190 -0.17 -23.45 -1.65
CA ILE A 190 -1.14 -22.97 -2.62
C ILE A 190 -1.06 -23.87 -3.85
N GLU A 191 -2.18 -24.47 -4.22
CA GLU A 191 -2.23 -25.27 -5.44
C GLU A 191 -1.92 -24.38 -6.66
N LYS A 192 -1.14 -24.93 -7.58
CA LYS A 192 -0.86 -24.26 -8.85
C LYS A 192 -2.18 -23.90 -9.55
N ASP A 193 -2.23 -22.72 -10.14
CA ASP A 193 -3.42 -22.22 -10.83
C ASP A 193 -4.66 -22.07 -9.91
N SER A 194 -4.46 -21.82 -8.61
CA SER A 194 -5.55 -21.47 -7.67
C SER A 194 -6.13 -20.07 -7.89
N PHE A 195 -5.32 -19.15 -8.44
CA PHE A 195 -5.68 -17.75 -8.65
C PHE A 195 -5.29 -17.32 -10.06
N ASP A 196 -6.10 -16.44 -10.65
CA ASP A 196 -5.86 -15.91 -11.99
C ASP A 196 -5.21 -14.52 -11.94
N ILE A 197 -5.47 -13.77 -10.85
CA ILE A 197 -4.93 -12.44 -10.59
C ILE A 197 -4.36 -12.43 -9.17
N VAL A 198 -3.07 -12.12 -9.04
CA VAL A 198 -2.43 -11.86 -7.76
C VAL A 198 -2.10 -10.38 -7.67
N LEU A 199 -2.61 -9.73 -6.63
CA LEU A 199 -2.47 -8.31 -6.42
C LEU A 199 -1.69 -8.05 -5.14
N ILE A 200 -0.68 -7.19 -5.24
CA ILE A 200 0.05 -6.67 -4.09
C ILE A 200 -0.21 -5.18 -4.03
N LEU A 201 -1.13 -4.76 -3.16
CA LEU A 201 -1.32 -3.36 -2.85
C LEU A 201 -0.50 -3.03 -1.62
N LYS A 202 0.78 -2.70 -1.84
CA LYS A 202 1.50 -1.96 -0.81
C LYS A 202 0.92 -0.55 -0.79
N VAL A 203 -0.06 -0.33 0.07
CA VAL A 203 -0.30 1.02 0.54
C VAL A 203 0.91 1.33 1.41
N CYS A 204 1.95 1.90 0.80
CA CYS A 204 2.90 2.66 1.58
C CYS A 204 2.04 3.62 2.39
N ILE A 205 2.09 3.46 3.71
CA ILE A 205 1.98 4.62 4.57
C ILE A 205 2.92 5.61 3.87
N ILE A 206 2.40 6.73 3.38
CA ILE A 206 3.23 7.92 3.38
C ILE A 206 3.63 7.98 4.85
N SER A 207 4.78 7.40 5.29
CA SER A 207 5.13 6.84 6.64
C SER A 207 4.91 7.74 7.87
N HIS A 208 3.85 8.51 7.88
CA HIS A 208 4.04 9.93 8.10
C HIS A 208 2.72 10.69 8.32
N MET A 209 1.54 10.18 7.93
CA MET A 209 0.29 10.98 7.95
C MET A 209 -0.61 10.93 9.19
N VAL A 210 -0.19 10.42 10.36
CA VAL A 210 -1.04 10.53 11.56
C VAL A 210 -0.26 10.96 12.80
N LYS A 211 -0.32 12.26 13.10
CA LYS A 211 -0.25 12.72 14.50
C LYS A 211 -1.59 12.36 15.14
N LEU A 212 -1.61 11.28 15.92
CA LEU A 212 -2.74 11.05 16.83
C LEU A 212 -2.65 12.09 17.97
N PRO A 213 -3.76 12.74 18.35
CA PRO A 213 -3.84 13.55 19.57
C PRO A 213 -3.62 12.70 20.82
#